data_AF-A0A7W2YXR4-F1
#
_entry.id   AF-A0A7W2YXR4-F1
#
_cell.length_a   1.000
_cell.length_b   1.000
_cell.length_c   1.000
_cell.angle_alpha   90.00
_cell.angle_beta   90.00
_cell.angle_gamma   90.00
#
_symmetry.space_group_name_H-M   'P 1'
#
loop_
_entity.id
_entity.type
_entity.pdbx_description
1 polymer ?
#
loop_
_entity_poly.entity_id
_entity_poly.type
_entity_poly.pdbx_seq_one_letter_code
_entity_poly.pdbx_strand_id
1 'polypeptide(L)'
;MSDLKLAIILGSTRPGRNGEAVANWVLAKAKERANADYELIDLRQQLSFSLLTDFENFSVFKPSAIHDSAASVLSGQLESWAGALKPVQS
;
A
#
# COMPACT_ATOMS: atom_id res chain seq x y z
N MET A 1 -16.04 21.04 -0.64
CA MET A 1 -15.01 20.05 -0.27
C MET A 1 -15.43 19.47 1.06
N SER A 2 -15.42 18.15 1.19
CA SER A 2 -15.79 17.48 2.43
C SER A 2 -14.57 17.43 3.36
N ASP A 3 -14.77 17.59 4.67
CA ASP A 3 -13.65 17.57 5.63
C ASP A 3 -13.08 16.15 5.83
N LEU A 4 -13.82 15.12 5.42
CA LEU A 4 -13.45 13.73 5.58
C LEU A 4 -12.69 13.21 4.34
N LYS A 5 -11.45 12.76 4.52
CA LYS A 5 -10.65 12.08 3.48
C LYS A 5 -10.50 10.60 3.80
N LEU A 6 -10.82 9.74 2.84
CA LEU A 6 -10.78 8.29 3.01
C LEU A 6 -9.91 7.64 1.93
N ALA A 7 -8.95 6.82 2.36
CA ALA A 7 -8.08 6.05 1.48
C ALA A 7 -8.58 4.61 1.34
N ILE A 8 -8.62 4.09 0.10
CA ILE A 8 -8.87 2.69 -0.23
C ILE A 8 -7.52 2.07 -0.61
N ILE A 9 -7.09 0.99 0.05
CA ILE A 9 -5.78 0.39 -0.20
C ILE A 9 -5.96 -0.95 -0.93
N LEU A 10 -5.39 -1.04 -2.14
CA LEU A 10 -5.27 -2.27 -2.90
C LEU A 10 -3.94 -2.96 -2.56
N GLY A 11 -4.01 -4.05 -1.79
CA GLY A 11 -2.86 -4.90 -1.45
C GLY A 11 -2.57 -6.05 -2.43
N SER A 12 -3.26 -6.11 -3.56
CA SER A 12 -3.01 -7.15 -4.57
C SER A 12 -1.83 -6.74 -5.44
N THR A 13 -0.68 -7.40 -5.30
CA THR A 13 0.60 -7.01 -5.92
C THR A 13 1.09 -7.98 -7.00
N ARG A 14 0.43 -9.12 -7.20
CA ARG A 14 0.88 -10.16 -8.15
C ARG A 14 0.60 -9.73 -9.61
N PRO A 15 1.47 -10.10 -10.57
CA PRO A 15 1.16 -9.96 -11.99
C PRO A 15 -0.17 -10.66 -12.33
N GLY A 16 -1.01 -10.02 -13.16
CA GLY A 16 -2.33 -10.55 -13.52
C GLY A 16 -3.38 -10.47 -12.40
N ARG A 17 -3.18 -9.61 -11.40
CA ARG A 17 -4.12 -9.41 -10.29
C ARG A 17 -5.53 -9.02 -10.74
N ASN A 18 -6.52 -9.70 -10.19
CA ASN A 18 -7.94 -9.31 -10.32
C ASN A 18 -8.35 -8.23 -9.31
N GLY A 19 -7.55 -7.99 -8.27
CA GLY A 19 -7.87 -7.04 -7.21
C GLY A 19 -8.02 -5.59 -7.69
N GLU A 20 -7.37 -5.23 -8.80
CA GLU A 20 -7.49 -3.89 -9.40
C GLU A 20 -8.92 -3.60 -9.87
N ALA A 21 -9.57 -4.56 -10.54
CA ALA A 21 -10.95 -4.41 -10.97
C ALA A 21 -11.90 -4.20 -9.77
N VAL A 22 -11.68 -4.96 -8.69
CA VAL A 22 -12.46 -4.83 -7.45
C VAL A 22 -12.22 -3.46 -6.80
N ALA A 23 -10.98 -3.02 -6.69
CA ALA A 23 -10.63 -1.74 -6.06
C ALA A 23 -11.22 -0.54 -6.82
N ASN A 24 -11.18 -0.58 -8.15
CA ASN A 24 -11.81 0.43 -9.00
C ASN A 24 -13.34 0.45 -8.82
N TRP A 25 -13.97 -0.72 -8.71
CA TRP A 25 -15.40 -0.81 -8.43
C TRP A 25 -15.77 -0.22 -7.05
N VAL A 26 -14.97 -0.50 -6.01
CA VAL A 26 -15.16 0.08 -4.67
C VAL A 26 -14.98 1.60 -4.71
N LEU A 27 -13.96 2.12 -5.40
CA LEU A 27 -13.75 3.56 -5.55
C LEU A 27 -14.95 4.23 -6.24
N ALA A 28 -15.47 3.63 -7.31
CA ALA A 28 -16.65 4.14 -8.01
C ALA A 28 -17.85 4.22 -7.07
N LYS A 29 -18.11 3.15 -6.29
CA LYS A 29 -19.18 3.11 -5.29
C LYS A 29 -18.99 4.11 -4.16
N ALA A 30 -17.75 4.33 -3.73
CA ALA A 30 -17.43 5.30 -2.69
C ALA A 30 -17.71 6.73 -3.17
N LYS A 31 -17.29 7.08 -4.40
CA LYS A 31 -17.53 8.39 -5.02
C LYS A 31 -19.00 8.75 -5.22
N GLU A 32 -19.92 7.79 -5.16
CA GLU A 32 -21.38 8.06 -5.13
C GLU A 32 -21.81 8.74 -3.82
N ARG A 33 -20.98 8.71 -2.76
CA ARG A 33 -21.23 9.37 -1.48
C ARG A 33 -20.60 10.77 -1.48
N ALA A 34 -21.38 11.79 -1.14
CA ALA A 34 -20.96 13.19 -1.22
C ALA A 34 -20.18 13.70 0.02
N ASN A 35 -20.00 12.88 1.05
CA ASN A 35 -19.52 13.29 2.37
C ASN A 35 -18.05 12.99 2.64
N ALA A 36 -17.30 12.47 1.66
CA ALA A 36 -15.87 12.25 1.79
C ALA A 36 -15.16 12.36 0.44
N ASP A 37 -13.90 12.77 0.47
CA ASP A 37 -13.00 12.68 -0.68
C ASP A 37 -12.29 11.32 -0.63
N TYR A 38 -12.35 10.57 -1.73
CA TYR A 38 -11.83 9.20 -1.82
C TYR A 38 -10.62 9.10 -2.72
N GLU A 39 -9.58 8.44 -2.22
CA GLU A 39 -8.35 8.14 -2.97
C GLU A 39 -8.12 6.63 -3.00
N LEU A 40 -7.86 6.08 -4.19
CA LEU A 40 -7.42 4.70 -4.35
C LEU A 40 -5.91 4.68 -4.35
N ILE A 41 -5.35 3.88 -3.46
CA ILE A 41 -3.93 3.63 -3.40
C ILE A 41 -3.62 2.19 -3.79
N ASP A 42 -2.76 2.06 -4.78
CA ASP A 42 -2.30 0.80 -5.33
C ASP A 42 -0.91 0.44 -4.80
N LEU A 43 -0.83 -0.60 -3.95
CA LEU A 43 0.44 -1.19 -3.54
C LEU A 43 0.99 -1.98 -4.73
N ARG A 44 2.03 -1.44 -5.35
CA ARG A 44 2.71 -2.09 -6.48
C ARG A 44 3.89 -2.96 -6.08
N GLN A 45 4.47 -2.73 -4.90
CA GLN A 45 5.67 -3.44 -4.48
C GLN A 45 5.35 -4.54 -3.47
N GLN A 46 5.64 -5.78 -3.83
CA GLN A 46 5.70 -6.89 -2.89
C GLN A 46 7.15 -7.10 -2.46
N LEU A 47 7.38 -7.32 -1.16
CA LEU A 47 8.64 -7.87 -0.66
C LEU A 47 8.47 -9.38 -0.52
N SER A 48 9.33 -10.15 -1.18
CA SER A 48 9.34 -11.60 -1.08
C SER A 48 10.67 -12.00 -0.47
N PHE A 49 10.63 -12.46 0.79
CA PHE A 49 11.80 -12.92 1.50
C PHE A 49 11.91 -14.44 1.44
N SER A 50 13.14 -14.94 1.32
CA SER A 50 13.46 -16.36 1.38
C SER A 50 14.04 -16.69 2.75
N LEU A 51 13.56 -17.77 3.36
CA LEU A 51 14.10 -18.28 4.62
C LEU A 51 15.57 -18.69 4.54
N LEU A 52 16.07 -18.99 3.34
CA LEU A 52 17.46 -19.42 3.14
C LEU A 52 18.42 -18.26 3.01
N THR A 53 17.98 -17.13 2.46
CA THR A 53 18.87 -16.00 2.11
C THR A 53 18.65 -14.76 2.96
N ASP A 54 17.48 -14.63 3.58
CA ASP A 54 17.09 -13.46 4.36
C ASP A 54 16.98 -13.74 5.86
N PHE A 55 17.31 -14.95 6.30
CA PHE A 55 17.27 -15.36 7.72
C PHE A 55 18.51 -16.16 8.10
N GLU A 56 19.22 -15.71 9.15
CA GLU A 56 20.28 -16.49 9.77
C GLU A 56 19.66 -17.54 10.71
N ASN A 57 20.12 -18.79 10.60
CA ASN A 57 19.61 -19.94 11.36
C ASN A 57 18.07 -20.09 11.32
N PHE A 58 17.44 -19.69 10.21
CA PHE A 58 15.97 -19.71 10.02
C PHE A 58 15.19 -18.90 11.07
N SER A 59 15.83 -17.95 11.77
CA SER A 59 15.21 -17.25 12.90
C SER A 59 15.51 -15.75 12.92
N VAL A 60 16.78 -15.35 12.72
CA VAL A 60 17.16 -13.95 12.79
C VAL A 60 17.00 -13.33 11.40
N PHE A 61 16.03 -12.43 11.25
CA PHE A 61 15.80 -11.73 9.99
C PHE A 61 16.99 -10.82 9.65
N LYS A 62 17.61 -11.08 8.51
CA LYS A 62 18.73 -10.32 7.95
C LYS A 62 18.57 -10.30 6.42
N PRO A 63 17.74 -9.39 5.89
CA PRO A 63 17.44 -9.36 4.46
C PRO A 63 18.69 -9.02 3.66
N SER A 64 18.81 -9.65 2.50
CA SER A 64 19.83 -9.28 1.52
C SER A 64 19.57 -7.87 0.96
N ALA A 65 20.65 -7.17 0.59
CA ALA A 65 20.60 -5.82 -0.02
C ALA A 65 19.80 -5.75 -1.33
N ILE A 66 19.49 -6.90 -1.95
CA ILE A 66 18.60 -6.96 -3.12
C ILE A 66 17.19 -6.38 -2.84
N HIS A 67 16.78 -6.37 -1.56
CA HIS A 67 15.47 -5.86 -1.15
C HIS A 67 15.45 -4.35 -0.89
N ASP A 68 16.61 -3.68 -0.82
CA ASP A 68 16.72 -2.28 -0.39
C ASP A 68 15.91 -1.33 -1.29
N SER A 69 15.98 -1.55 -2.61
CA SER A 69 15.22 -0.75 -3.59
C SER A 69 13.70 -0.90 -3.37
N ALA A 70 13.23 -2.13 -3.18
CA ALA A 70 11.83 -2.41 -2.93
C ALA A 70 11.35 -1.85 -1.57
N ALA A 71 12.20 -1.94 -0.54
CA ALA A 71 11.94 -1.36 0.78
C ALA A 71 11.86 0.18 0.73
N SER A 72 12.73 0.82 -0.05
CA SER A 72 12.69 2.27 -0.28
C SER A 72 11.39 2.70 -0.97
N VAL A 73 10.96 1.98 -2.02
CA VAL A 73 9.67 2.25 -2.69
C VAL A 73 8.50 2.11 -1.72
N LEU A 74 8.47 1.05 -0.91
CA LEU A 74 7.41 0.86 0.10
C LEU A 74 7.42 1.98 1.15
N SER A 75 8.60 2.39 1.60
CA SER A 75 8.76 3.46 2.59
C SER A 75 8.25 4.80 2.04
N GLY A 76 8.60 5.15 0.80
CA GLY A 76 8.08 6.36 0.15
C GLY A 76 6.56 6.33 -0.04
N GLN A 77 5.98 5.16 -0.30
CA GLN A 77 4.51 5.00 -0.33
C GLN A 77 3.90 5.26 1.05
N LEU A 78 4.47 4.68 2.12
CA LEU A 78 4.00 4.89 3.49
C LEU A 78 4.14 6.34 3.95
N GLU A 79 5.25 7.00 3.63
CA GLU A 79 5.48 8.42 3.95
C GLU A 79 4.48 9.34 3.23
N SER A 80 4.20 9.06 1.95
CA SER A 80 3.16 9.77 1.20
C SER A 80 1.80 9.66 1.89
N TRP A 81 1.44 8.47 2.40
CA TRP A 81 0.16 8.28 3.11
C TRP A 81 0.15 8.94 4.47
N ALA A 82 1.22 8.82 5.23
CA ALA A 82 1.36 9.51 6.50
C ALA A 82 1.21 11.02 6.31
N GLY A 83 1.75 11.58 5.22
CA GLY A 83 1.52 12.96 4.79
C GLY A 83 0.06 13.25 4.45
N ALA A 84 -0.58 12.41 3.64
CA ALA A 84 -1.96 12.57 3.19
C ALA A 84 -2.99 12.46 4.34
N LEU A 85 -2.69 11.68 5.38
CA LEU A 85 -3.54 11.47 6.55
C LEU A 85 -3.34 12.51 7.66
N LYS A 86 -2.30 13.35 7.62
CA LYS A 86 -2.10 14.43 8.60
C LYS A 86 -3.33 15.34 8.80
N PRO A 87 -4.06 15.75 7.74
CA PRO A 87 -5.27 16.56 7.90
C PRO A 87 -6.45 15.81 8.54
N VAL A 88 -6.42 14.47 8.58
CA VAL A 88 -7.49 13.63 9.14
C VAL A 88 -7.26 13.37 10.64
N GLN A 89 -6.06 13.61 11.14
CA GLN A 89 -5.69 13.41 12.54
C GLN A 89 -5.88 14.65 13.43
N SER A 90 -6.44 15.75 12.89
CA SER A 90 -6.70 17.01 13.60
C SER A 90 -8.17 17.22 13.91
#